data_AF-A0A544GHY1-F1
#
_entry.id   AF-A0A544GHY1-F1
#
_cell.length_a   1.000
_cell.length_b   1.000
_cell.length_c   1.000
_cell.angle_alpha   90.00
_cell.angle_beta   90.00
_cell.angle_gamma   90.00
#
_symmetry.space_group_name_H-M   'P 1'
#
loop_
_entity.id
_entity.type
_entity.pdbx_description
1 polymer ?
#
loop_
_entity_poly.entity_id
_entity_poly.type
_entity_poly.pdbx_seq_one_letter_code
_entity_poly.pdbx_strand_id
1 'polypeptide(L)'
;MNNRKIKKNQHYVPKAHLKRFTIEGQKSLIWAFDKNKGEYGNQTASINKVCAEDYYYYQIDLQGQVDHIQLEDVISEVEMVGNNIIDNVLNSRFLPYVPIHAAQKGELAFYIALLMFRGPSFRDGIAQFYGHMLKLALNKVWDNSKVSTALKKLVEKEGLSNVVDLQVNSTVSLEPMVTAAQTAGLEFLKKEWV
;
A
#
# COMPACT_ATOMS: atom_id res chain seq x y z
N MET A 1 -27.45 1.98 -11.46
CA MET A 1 -26.42 1.49 -10.52
C MET A 1 -25.60 0.43 -11.24
N ASN A 2 -24.34 0.73 -11.57
CA ASN A 2 -23.46 -0.24 -12.19
C ASN A 2 -23.12 -1.32 -11.16
N ASN A 3 -23.46 -2.58 -11.46
CA ASN A 3 -23.27 -3.73 -10.58
C ASN A 3 -21.79 -4.15 -10.59
N ARG A 4 -20.90 -3.26 -10.11
CA ARG A 4 -19.47 -3.53 -10.08
C ARG A 4 -19.17 -4.56 -9.00
N LYS A 5 -18.49 -5.62 -9.39
CA LYS A 5 -18.14 -6.73 -8.50
C LYS A 5 -17.02 -6.29 -7.55
N ILE A 6 -17.26 -6.43 -6.25
CA ILE A 6 -16.26 -6.17 -5.22
C ILE A 6 -15.06 -7.10 -5.41
N LYS A 7 -13.87 -6.50 -5.54
CA LYS A 7 -12.58 -7.21 -5.63
C LYS A 7 -12.04 -7.42 -4.22
N LYS A 8 -12.31 -8.59 -3.65
CA LYS A 8 -11.90 -8.92 -2.28
C LYS A 8 -10.37 -9.02 -2.14
N ASN A 9 -9.70 -9.85 -2.94
CA ASN A 9 -8.26 -10.05 -2.84
C ASN A 9 -7.48 -9.00 -3.65
N GLN A 10 -6.93 -8.00 -2.97
CA GLN A 10 -6.28 -6.82 -3.57
C GLN A 10 -4.77 -6.89 -3.38
N HIS A 11 -4.01 -6.68 -4.45
CA HIS A 11 -2.56 -6.88 -4.44
C HIS A 11 -1.81 -5.57 -4.18
N TYR A 12 -0.91 -5.58 -3.20
CA TYR A 12 0.06 -4.50 -3.01
C TYR A 12 1.33 -4.69 -3.85
N VAL A 13 1.58 -5.87 -4.41
CA VAL A 13 2.50 -6.02 -5.55
C VAL A 13 1.73 -6.58 -6.74
N PRO A 14 1.69 -5.90 -7.90
CA PRO A 14 0.80 -6.28 -8.99
C PRO A 14 1.10 -7.69 -9.49
N LYS A 15 0.06 -8.47 -9.80
CA LYS A 15 0.24 -9.80 -10.41
C LYS A 15 1.02 -9.73 -11.72
N ALA A 16 0.76 -8.72 -12.54
CA ALA A 16 1.49 -8.51 -13.80
C ALA A 16 2.99 -8.30 -13.58
N HIS A 17 3.37 -7.63 -12.49
CA HIS A 17 4.76 -7.48 -12.09
C HIS A 17 5.34 -8.83 -11.63
N LEU A 18 4.65 -9.54 -10.73
CA LEU A 18 5.09 -10.84 -10.19
C LEU A 18 5.26 -11.92 -11.27
N LYS A 19 4.45 -11.89 -12.34
CA LYS A 19 4.55 -12.81 -13.49
C LYS A 19 5.93 -12.81 -14.14
N ARG A 20 6.68 -11.70 -14.05
CA ARG A 20 8.02 -11.58 -14.64
C ARG A 20 9.11 -12.30 -13.83
N PHE A 21 8.78 -12.73 -12.61
CA PHE A 21 9.69 -13.41 -11.68
C PHE A 21 9.29 -14.87 -11.42
N THR A 22 8.34 -15.39 -12.19
CA THR A 22 7.88 -16.77 -12.00
C THR A 22 8.95 -17.77 -12.39
N ILE A 23 8.93 -18.91 -11.71
CA ILE A 23 9.86 -20.02 -11.93
C ILE A 23 9.71 -20.54 -13.36
N GLU A 24 10.82 -20.87 -14.02
CA GLU A 24 10.81 -21.41 -15.38
C GLU A 24 9.89 -22.65 -15.46
N GLY A 25 9.03 -22.69 -16.48
CA GLY A 25 8.00 -23.73 -16.63
C GLY A 25 6.77 -23.59 -15.72
N GLN A 26 6.76 -22.67 -14.75
CA GLN A 26 5.64 -22.44 -13.83
C GLN A 26 5.06 -21.04 -14.01
N LYS A 27 3.81 -20.92 -14.48
CA LYS A 27 3.21 -19.60 -14.82
C LYS A 27 2.72 -18.77 -13.62
N SER A 28 2.65 -19.36 -12.44
CA SER A 28 1.97 -18.77 -11.29
C SER A 28 2.72 -18.90 -9.97
N LEU A 29 3.95 -19.42 -9.99
CA LEU A 29 4.75 -19.68 -8.81
C LEU A 29 6.02 -18.84 -8.85
N ILE A 30 6.34 -18.21 -7.71
CA ILE A 30 7.60 -17.52 -7.46
C ILE A 30 8.30 -18.20 -6.28
N TRP A 31 9.63 -18.11 -6.22
CA TRP A 31 10.36 -18.48 -5.01
C TRP A 31 10.06 -17.48 -3.89
N ALA A 32 9.79 -17.97 -2.69
CA ALA A 32 9.59 -17.16 -1.50
C ALA A 32 10.70 -17.43 -0.47
N PHE A 33 10.99 -16.41 0.33
CA PHE A 33 11.94 -16.49 1.43
C PHE A 33 11.21 -16.16 2.73
N ASP A 34 11.26 -17.08 3.70
CA ASP A 34 10.71 -16.84 5.04
C ASP A 34 11.75 -16.11 5.89
N LYS A 35 11.55 -14.81 6.09
CA LYS A 35 12.45 -13.96 6.88
C LYS A 35 12.52 -14.38 8.36
N ASN A 36 11.47 -15.00 8.90
CA ASN A 36 11.44 -15.42 10.30
C ASN A 36 12.21 -16.72 10.52
N LYS A 37 12.15 -17.63 9.54
CA LYS A 37 12.90 -18.89 9.57
C LYS A 37 14.31 -18.78 9.01
N GLY A 38 14.58 -17.75 8.20
CA GLY A 38 15.87 -17.58 7.53
C GLY A 38 16.10 -18.59 6.41
N GLU A 39 15.05 -19.17 5.86
CA GLU A 39 15.13 -20.28 4.92
C GLU A 39 14.41 -19.96 3.59
N TYR A 40 15.01 -20.40 2.49
CA TYR A 40 14.37 -20.48 1.17
C TYR A 40 13.47 -21.72 1.02
N GLY A 41 13.50 -22.63 2.01
CA GLY A 41 13.21 -24.05 1.85
C GLY A 41 11.91 -24.35 1.12
N ASN A 42 12.01 -24.81 -0.15
CA ASN A 42 10.94 -25.34 -1.01
C ASN A 42 9.62 -24.54 -1.09
N GLN A 43 9.57 -23.32 -0.58
CA GLN A 43 8.33 -22.54 -0.51
C GLN A 43 8.17 -21.73 -1.79
N THR A 44 7.43 -22.31 -2.73
CA THR A 44 6.89 -21.53 -3.84
C THR A 44 5.61 -20.84 -3.38
N ALA A 45 5.47 -19.55 -3.67
CA ALA A 45 4.25 -18.81 -3.42
C ALA A 45 3.48 -18.58 -4.72
N SER A 46 2.15 -18.67 -4.65
CA SER A 46 1.33 -18.34 -5.81
C SER A 46 1.22 -16.84 -5.98
N ILE A 47 1.52 -16.33 -7.17
CA ILE A 47 1.34 -14.91 -7.52
C ILE A 47 -0.11 -14.43 -7.39
N ASN A 48 -1.08 -15.34 -7.28
CA ASN A 48 -2.49 -14.99 -7.10
C ASN A 48 -2.87 -14.72 -5.64
N LYS A 49 -2.00 -15.08 -4.69
CA LYS A 49 -2.25 -15.02 -3.24
C LYS A 49 -1.16 -14.24 -2.50
N VAL A 50 0.07 -14.29 -2.97
CA VAL A 50 1.19 -13.57 -2.36
C VAL A 50 1.07 -12.08 -2.62
N CYS A 51 1.59 -11.29 -1.69
CA CYS A 51 1.58 -9.83 -1.79
C CYS A 51 0.18 -9.22 -1.97
N ALA A 52 -0.82 -9.83 -1.32
CA ALA A 52 -2.20 -9.44 -1.41
C ALA A 52 -2.91 -9.61 -0.06
N GLU A 53 -3.92 -8.77 0.15
CA GLU A 53 -4.75 -8.77 1.34
C GLU A 53 -6.21 -8.52 0.97
N ASP A 54 -7.11 -9.01 1.81
CA ASP A 54 -8.53 -8.77 1.63
C ASP A 54 -8.87 -7.30 1.88
N TYR A 55 -9.50 -6.66 0.89
CA TYR A 55 -9.97 -5.27 0.93
C TYR A 55 -8.87 -4.24 1.22
N TYR A 56 -7.62 -4.52 0.88
CA TYR A 56 -6.46 -3.69 1.24
C TYR A 56 -6.64 -2.16 1.02
N TYR A 57 -7.30 -1.75 -0.06
CA TYR A 57 -7.52 -0.36 -0.47
C TYR A 57 -8.94 0.15 -0.19
N TYR A 58 -9.69 -0.48 0.72
CA TYR A 58 -11.02 0.02 1.09
C TYR A 58 -10.96 1.45 1.63
N GLN A 59 -12.02 2.22 1.42
CA GLN A 59 -12.15 3.58 1.91
C GLN A 59 -13.41 3.69 2.78
N ILE A 60 -13.40 4.60 3.75
CA ILE A 60 -14.57 4.93 4.56
C ILE A 60 -14.91 6.39 4.24
N ASP A 61 -16.14 6.64 3.80
CA ASP A 61 -16.61 8.00 3.53
C ASP A 61 -16.99 8.75 4.83
N LEU A 62 -17.34 10.03 4.69
CA LEU A 62 -17.73 10.88 5.82
C LEU A 62 -19.03 10.41 6.51
N GLN A 63 -19.82 9.58 5.85
CA GLN A 63 -21.06 8.99 6.34
C GLN A 63 -20.82 7.60 6.96
N GLY A 64 -19.57 7.12 7.00
CA GLY A 64 -19.19 5.81 7.52
C GLY A 64 -19.47 4.64 6.57
N GLN A 65 -19.83 4.90 5.30
CA GLN A 65 -20.00 3.85 4.31
C GLN A 65 -18.65 3.39 3.76
N VAL A 66 -18.56 2.08 3.50
CA VAL A 66 -17.34 1.44 3.05
C VAL A 66 -17.36 1.28 1.53
N ASP A 67 -16.37 1.87 0.85
CA ASP A 67 -16.12 1.67 -0.58
C ASP A 67 -14.94 0.71 -0.78
N HIS A 68 -15.18 -0.41 -1.45
CA HIS A 68 -14.17 -1.43 -1.76
C HIS A 68 -13.69 -1.40 -3.22
N ILE A 69 -14.19 -0.46 -4.03
CA ILE A 69 -14.13 -0.53 -5.50
C ILE A 69 -13.31 0.63 -6.05
N GLN A 70 -13.57 1.87 -5.64
CA GLN A 70 -13.07 3.05 -6.35
C GLN A 70 -11.54 3.10 -6.42
N LEU A 71 -10.84 3.03 -5.29
CA LEU A 71 -9.38 3.12 -5.28
C LEU A 71 -8.70 1.92 -5.96
N GLU A 72 -9.22 0.71 -5.76
CA GLU A 72 -8.71 -0.49 -6.43
C GLU A 72 -8.85 -0.42 -7.95
N ASP A 73 -9.96 0.13 -8.47
CA ASP A 73 -10.16 0.33 -9.91
C ASP A 73 -9.15 1.34 -10.49
N VAL A 74 -8.92 2.46 -9.79
CA VAL A 74 -7.92 3.46 -10.20
C VAL A 74 -6.50 2.90 -10.17
N ILE A 75 -6.14 2.16 -9.11
CA ILE A 75 -4.82 1.50 -9.02
C ILE A 75 -4.66 0.46 -10.15
N SER A 76 -5.72 -0.30 -10.46
CA SER A 76 -5.71 -1.26 -11.56
C SER A 76 -5.42 -0.59 -12.91
N GLU A 77 -5.97 0.60 -13.15
CA GLU A 77 -5.73 1.38 -14.38
C GLU A 77 -4.27 1.86 -14.47
N VAL A 78 -3.73 2.41 -13.37
CA VAL A 78 -2.32 2.82 -13.29
C VAL A 78 -1.39 1.63 -13.53
N GLU A 79 -1.71 0.48 -12.93
CA GLU A 79 -0.97 -0.77 -13.15
C GLU A 79 -1.00 -1.22 -14.59
N MET A 80 -2.15 -1.15 -15.25
CA MET A 80 -2.29 -1.55 -16.65
C MET A 80 -1.42 -0.67 -17.55
N VAL A 81 -1.50 0.66 -17.40
CA VAL A 81 -0.70 1.62 -18.17
C VAL A 81 0.80 1.38 -17.95
N GLY A 82 1.23 1.31 -16.68
CA GLY A 82 2.63 1.09 -16.33
C GLY A 82 3.18 -0.24 -16.84
N ASN A 83 2.41 -1.33 -16.76
CA ASN A 83 2.85 -2.62 -17.28
C ASN A 83 2.95 -2.65 -18.80
N ASN A 84 2.02 -2.00 -19.52
CA ASN A 84 2.09 -1.91 -20.98
C ASN A 84 3.36 -1.19 -21.44
N ILE A 85 3.77 -0.11 -20.75
CA ILE A 85 5.02 0.59 -21.04
C ILE A 85 6.22 -0.32 -20.81
N ILE A 86 6.26 -1.05 -19.67
CA ILE A 86 7.34 -1.99 -19.38
C ILE A 86 7.41 -3.12 -20.42
N ASP A 87 6.27 -3.68 -20.82
CA ASP A 87 6.22 -4.75 -21.83
C ASP A 87 6.75 -4.25 -23.18
N ASN A 88 6.43 -3.01 -23.57
CA ASN A 88 6.99 -2.39 -24.77
C ASN A 88 8.52 -2.29 -24.72
N VAL A 89 9.07 -1.90 -23.56
CA VAL A 89 10.53 -1.85 -23.35
C VAL A 89 11.16 -3.24 -23.44
N LEU A 90 10.59 -4.24 -22.77
CA LEU A 90 11.10 -5.61 -22.75
C LEU A 90 11.02 -6.30 -24.13
N ASN A 91 9.97 -6.00 -24.90
CA ASN A 91 9.80 -6.52 -26.26
C ASN A 91 10.74 -5.85 -27.25
N SER A 92 11.19 -4.62 -26.95
CA SER A 92 12.12 -3.85 -27.76
C SER A 92 13.59 -4.03 -27.34
N ARG A 93 13.91 -5.01 -26.49
CA ARG A 93 15.25 -5.22 -25.89
C ARG A 93 16.41 -5.40 -26.88
N PHE A 94 16.10 -5.74 -28.14
CA PHE A 94 17.10 -5.91 -29.20
C PHE A 94 17.39 -4.62 -29.95
N LEU A 95 16.62 -3.55 -29.69
CA LEU A 95 16.87 -2.23 -30.27
C LEU A 95 17.93 -1.51 -29.46
N PRO A 96 18.81 -0.71 -30.10
CA PRO A 96 19.81 0.08 -29.38
C PRO A 96 19.16 1.15 -28.48
N TYR A 97 17.94 1.59 -28.83
CA TYR A 97 17.16 2.56 -28.07
C TYR A 97 15.67 2.24 -28.16
N VAL A 98 14.94 2.43 -27.06
CA VAL A 98 13.48 2.34 -27.01
C VAL A 98 12.91 3.75 -26.78
N PRO A 99 12.14 4.31 -27.73
CA PRO A 99 11.55 5.62 -27.53
C PRO A 99 10.45 5.55 -26.44
N ILE A 100 10.59 6.36 -25.40
CA ILE A 100 9.56 6.57 -24.37
C ILE A 100 9.20 8.06 -24.38
N HIS A 101 7.97 8.38 -24.76
CA HIS A 101 7.50 9.76 -24.85
C HIS A 101 7.31 10.38 -23.46
N ALA A 102 7.30 11.72 -23.37
CA ALA A 102 7.22 12.43 -22.10
C ALA A 102 6.02 12.01 -21.23
N ALA A 103 4.84 11.79 -21.83
CA ALA A 103 3.66 11.30 -21.12
C ALA A 103 3.90 9.91 -20.50
N GLN A 104 4.44 8.97 -21.28
CA GLN A 104 4.78 7.62 -20.82
C GLN A 104 5.87 7.63 -19.74
N LYS A 105 6.83 8.56 -19.82
CA LYS A 105 7.82 8.75 -18.75
C LYS A 105 7.12 9.14 -17.44
N GLY A 106 6.16 10.06 -17.50
CA GLY A 106 5.36 10.47 -16.34
C GLY A 106 4.54 9.32 -15.75
N GLU A 107 3.82 8.59 -16.61
CA GLU A 107 3.02 7.42 -16.21
C GLU A 107 3.90 6.34 -15.56
N LEU A 108 5.05 6.04 -16.17
CA LEU A 108 5.99 5.05 -15.65
C LEU A 108 6.63 5.51 -14.34
N ALA A 109 7.01 6.78 -14.23
CA ALA A 109 7.57 7.34 -13.01
C ALA A 109 6.58 7.27 -11.84
N PHE A 110 5.33 7.65 -12.08
CA PHE A 110 4.28 7.53 -11.07
C PHE A 110 4.01 6.07 -10.71
N TYR A 111 3.94 5.17 -11.70
CA TYR A 111 3.74 3.74 -11.45
C TYR A 111 4.85 3.14 -10.57
N ILE A 112 6.12 3.42 -10.89
CA ILE A 112 7.27 2.96 -10.08
C ILE A 112 7.18 3.54 -8.67
N ALA A 113 6.90 4.83 -8.53
CA ALA A 113 6.74 5.46 -7.23
C ALA A 113 5.60 4.83 -6.42
N LEU A 114 4.46 4.54 -7.05
CA LEU A 114 3.33 3.88 -6.40
C LEU A 114 3.73 2.49 -5.86
N LEU A 115 4.52 1.71 -6.60
CA LEU A 115 5.03 0.41 -6.12
C LEU A 115 5.87 0.53 -4.84
N MET A 116 6.57 1.66 -4.65
CA MET A 116 7.40 1.89 -3.46
C MET A 116 6.57 2.17 -2.20
N PHE A 117 5.47 2.91 -2.32
CA PHE A 117 4.71 3.40 -1.16
C PHE A 117 3.45 2.58 -0.84
N ARG A 118 2.96 1.75 -1.76
CA ARG A 118 1.72 1.00 -1.53
C ARG A 118 1.88 -0.27 -0.70
N GLY A 119 3.12 -0.68 -0.42
CA GLY A 119 3.40 -1.87 0.38
C GLY A 119 3.05 -1.71 1.87
N PRO A 120 2.84 -2.81 2.61
CA PRO A 120 2.45 -2.78 4.01
C PRO A 120 3.42 -1.98 4.88
N SER A 121 4.74 -2.12 4.63
CA SER A 121 5.76 -1.42 5.42
C SER A 121 5.58 0.11 5.46
N PHE A 122 5.16 0.74 4.35
CA PHE A 122 4.92 2.17 4.34
C PHE A 122 3.60 2.50 5.03
N ARG A 123 2.54 1.76 4.70
CA ARG A 123 1.20 2.00 5.25
C ARG A 123 1.14 1.80 6.76
N ASP A 124 1.76 0.73 7.26
CA ASP A 124 1.89 0.44 8.68
C ASP A 124 2.71 1.51 9.38
N GLY A 125 3.79 1.99 8.76
CA GLY A 125 4.59 3.10 9.28
C GLY A 125 3.77 4.37 9.47
N ILE A 126 2.93 4.72 8.50
CA ILE A 126 2.01 5.86 8.60
C ILE A 126 0.98 5.64 9.72
N ALA A 127 0.33 4.47 9.77
CA ALA A 127 -0.66 4.16 10.80
C ALA A 127 -0.05 4.23 12.22
N GLN A 128 1.16 3.71 12.40
CA GLN A 128 1.91 3.79 13.65
C GLN A 128 2.26 5.23 14.02
N PHE A 129 2.68 6.04 13.05
CA PHE A 129 2.96 7.46 13.27
C PHE A 129 1.71 8.21 13.78
N TYR A 130 0.57 8.06 13.11
CA TYR A 130 -0.69 8.65 13.57
C TYR A 130 -1.10 8.13 14.95
N GLY A 131 -0.91 6.83 15.22
CA GLY A 131 -1.19 6.24 16.53
C GLY A 131 -0.34 6.85 17.64
N HIS A 132 0.94 7.11 17.37
CA HIS A 132 1.81 7.79 18.32
C HIS A 132 1.37 9.24 18.56
N MET A 133 1.03 9.98 17.49
CA MET A 133 0.55 11.35 17.60
C MET A 133 -0.77 11.46 18.39
N LEU A 134 -1.71 10.53 18.17
CA LEU A 134 -2.95 10.48 18.93
C LEU A 134 -2.72 10.15 20.41
N LYS A 135 -1.77 9.25 20.74
CA LYS A 135 -1.38 8.98 22.13
C LYS A 135 -0.85 10.24 22.83
N LEU A 136 -0.02 11.03 22.13
CA LEU A 136 0.48 12.31 22.65
C LEU A 136 -0.64 13.34 22.82
N ALA A 137 -1.57 13.42 21.87
CA ALA A 137 -2.72 14.34 21.93
C ALA A 137 -3.71 13.95 23.04
N LEU A 138 -3.97 12.65 23.23
CA LEU A 138 -4.87 12.14 24.25
C LEU A 138 -4.45 12.60 25.64
N ASN A 139 -3.16 12.55 25.97
CA ASN A 139 -2.63 13.05 27.24
C ASN A 139 -2.88 14.54 27.47
N LYS A 140 -3.02 15.34 26.40
CA LYS A 140 -3.29 16.78 26.48
C LYS A 140 -4.79 17.11 26.55
N VAL A 141 -5.62 16.32 25.89
CA VAL A 141 -7.08 16.53 25.83
C VAL A 141 -7.80 15.82 26.98
N TRP A 142 -7.12 14.91 27.67
CA TRP A 142 -7.67 14.21 28.82
C TRP A 142 -8.07 15.19 29.93
N ASP A 143 -9.37 15.26 30.17
CA ASP A 143 -9.96 16.13 31.16
C ASP A 143 -10.57 15.28 32.27
N ASN A 144 -9.84 15.20 33.39
CA ASN A 144 -10.29 14.48 34.58
C ASN A 144 -11.67 14.96 35.07
N SER A 145 -12.14 16.15 34.75
CA SER A 145 -13.47 16.61 35.20
C SER A 145 -14.63 15.95 34.43
N LYS A 146 -14.38 15.41 33.23
CA LYS A 146 -15.43 14.92 32.31
C LYS A 146 -15.58 13.40 32.25
N VAL A 147 -14.77 12.67 33.01
CA VAL A 147 -14.73 11.19 33.01
C VAL A 147 -15.25 10.62 34.31
N SER A 148 -15.80 9.40 34.28
CA SER A 148 -16.34 8.74 35.47
C SER A 148 -15.25 8.45 36.50
N THR A 149 -15.61 8.43 37.78
CA THR A 149 -14.67 8.18 38.89
C THR A 149 -13.98 6.81 38.77
N ALA A 150 -14.65 5.82 38.20
CA ALA A 150 -14.07 4.49 37.95
C ALA A 150 -12.96 4.53 36.89
N LEU A 151 -13.17 5.24 35.78
CA LEU A 151 -12.17 5.44 34.72
C LEU A 151 -10.96 6.22 35.22
N LYS A 152 -11.16 7.27 36.04
CA LYS A 152 -10.05 8.02 36.65
C LYS A 152 -9.15 7.13 37.50
N LYS A 153 -9.73 6.34 38.41
CA LYS A 153 -8.97 5.40 39.25
C LYS A 153 -8.20 4.37 38.42
N LEU A 154 -8.79 3.89 37.32
CA LEU A 154 -8.13 2.96 36.42
C LEU A 154 -6.94 3.61 35.71
N VAL A 155 -7.12 4.83 35.20
CA VAL A 155 -6.07 5.62 34.53
C VAL A 155 -4.95 6.02 35.48
N GLU A 156 -5.26 6.38 36.72
CA GLU A 156 -4.26 6.68 37.76
C GLU A 156 -3.42 5.46 38.12
N LYS A 157 -4.00 4.26 38.10
CA LYS A 157 -3.33 3.01 38.44
C LYS A 157 -2.51 2.44 37.28
N GLU A 158 -3.08 2.40 36.09
CA GLU A 158 -2.53 1.67 34.95
C GLU A 158 -1.92 2.60 33.88
N GLY A 159 -2.19 3.91 33.93
CA GLY A 159 -1.78 4.89 32.92
C GLY A 159 -2.76 5.02 31.76
N LEU A 160 -2.97 6.24 31.27
CA LEU A 160 -4.01 6.57 30.28
C LEU A 160 -3.90 5.74 28.99
N SER A 161 -2.68 5.55 28.50
CA SER A 161 -2.41 4.81 27.25
C SER A 161 -2.61 3.30 27.38
N ASN A 162 -2.74 2.76 28.59
CA ASN A 162 -3.01 1.34 28.85
C ASN A 162 -4.50 1.08 29.11
N VAL A 163 -5.27 2.13 29.42
CA VAL A 163 -6.71 2.07 29.67
C VAL A 163 -7.52 2.39 28.42
N VAL A 164 -7.03 3.30 27.59
CA VAL A 164 -7.68 3.72 26.35
C VAL A 164 -6.93 3.11 25.17
N ASP A 165 -7.55 2.09 24.55
CA ASP A 165 -7.05 1.53 23.29
C ASP A 165 -7.40 2.48 22.14
N LEU A 166 -6.38 3.13 21.59
CA LEU A 166 -6.51 4.00 20.42
C LEU A 166 -6.29 3.16 19.17
N GLN A 167 -7.39 2.81 18.49
CA GLN A 167 -7.33 2.13 17.21
C GLN A 167 -7.28 3.15 16.07
N VAL A 168 -6.17 3.14 15.32
CA VAL A 168 -6.03 3.90 14.08
C VAL A 168 -6.45 3.02 12.92
N ASN A 169 -7.44 3.48 12.16
CA ASN A 169 -7.86 2.76 10.96
C ASN A 169 -6.72 2.78 9.92
N SER A 170 -6.42 1.64 9.30
CA SER A 170 -5.36 1.54 8.28
C SER A 170 -5.62 2.42 7.04
N THR A 171 -6.85 2.89 6.83
CA THR A 171 -7.21 3.84 5.76
C THR A 171 -6.51 5.19 5.86
N VAL A 172 -6.05 5.61 7.06
CA VAL A 172 -5.30 6.88 7.24
C VAL A 172 -4.02 6.94 6.40
N SER A 173 -3.52 5.78 5.96
CA SER A 173 -2.31 5.69 5.14
C SER A 173 -2.55 5.86 3.63
N LEU A 174 -3.80 5.83 3.16
CA LEU A 174 -4.10 5.81 1.72
C LEU A 174 -3.78 7.12 1.02
N GLU A 175 -4.16 8.26 1.62
CA GLU A 175 -3.81 9.58 1.07
C GLU A 175 -2.29 9.82 1.12
N PRO A 176 -1.59 9.63 2.25
CA PRO A 176 -0.14 9.72 2.31
C PRO A 176 0.58 8.82 1.29
N MET A 177 0.06 7.61 1.04
CA MET A 177 0.59 6.70 0.02
C MET A 177 0.52 7.32 -1.38
N VAL A 178 -0.63 7.86 -1.78
CA VAL A 178 -0.82 8.46 -3.11
C VAL A 178 0.00 9.75 -3.24
N THR A 179 -0.02 10.61 -2.22
CA THR A 179 0.75 11.87 -2.23
C THR A 179 2.24 11.59 -2.31
N ALA A 180 2.77 10.65 -1.53
CA ALA A 180 4.19 10.27 -1.59
C ALA A 180 4.56 9.73 -2.98
N ALA A 181 3.69 8.90 -3.57
CA ALA A 181 3.89 8.39 -4.93
C ALA A 181 3.90 9.52 -5.98
N GLN A 182 2.99 10.49 -5.88
CA GLN A 182 2.96 11.66 -6.77
C GLN A 182 4.25 12.48 -6.65
N THR A 183 4.65 12.82 -5.42
CA THR A 183 5.87 13.61 -5.18
C THR A 183 7.11 12.87 -5.69
N ALA A 184 7.29 11.61 -5.34
CA ALA A 184 8.44 10.83 -5.80
C ALA A 184 8.46 10.63 -7.32
N GLY A 185 7.29 10.42 -7.95
CA GLY A 185 7.17 10.33 -9.40
C GLY A 185 7.64 11.62 -10.09
N LEU A 186 7.26 12.79 -9.57
CA LEU A 186 7.75 14.08 -10.08
C LEU A 186 9.26 14.24 -9.87
N GLU A 187 9.79 13.81 -8.73
CA GLU A 187 11.24 13.85 -8.47
C GLU A 187 12.03 12.91 -9.40
N PHE A 188 11.49 11.74 -9.75
CA PHE A 188 12.12 10.85 -10.72
C PHE A 188 12.27 11.48 -12.11
N LEU A 189 11.34 12.34 -12.51
CA LEU A 189 11.38 13.06 -13.78
C LEU A 189 12.39 14.20 -13.79
N LYS A 190 12.70 14.79 -12.64
CA LYS A 190 13.72 15.84 -12.50
C LYS A 190 15.13 15.30 -12.54
N LYS A 191 15.33 14.03 -12.15
CA LYS A 191 16.64 13.39 -12.20
C LYS A 191 17.05 13.16 -13.64
N GLU A 192 18.17 13.75 -14.04
CA GLU A 192 18.90 13.33 -15.22
C GLU A 192 19.57 11.99 -14.89
N TRP A 193 19.03 10.91 -15.44
CA TRP A 193 19.63 9.59 -15.35
C TRP A 193 20.70 9.51 -16.43
N VAL A 194 21.94 9.87 -16.05
CA VAL A 194 23.16 9.77 -16.88
C VAL A 194 23.69 8.34 -16.85
#